data_AF-A0AA37WU68-F1
#
_entry.id   AF-A0AA37WU68-F1
#
_cell.length_a   1.000
_cell.length_b   1.000
_cell.length_c   1.000
_cell.angle_alpha   90.00
_cell.angle_beta   90.00
_cell.angle_gamma   90.00
#
_symmetry.space_group_name_H-M   'P 1'
#
loop_
_entity.id
_entity.type
_entity.pdbx_description
1 polymer ?
#
loop_
_entity_poly.entity_id
_entity_poly.type
_entity_poly.pdbx_seq_one_letter_code
_entity_poly.pdbx_strand_id
1 'polypeptide(L)'
;MTDAGGFDPKDSATRADERERLLGQIADALNIPVTTFRGKGSLVALGRGPNASECAALLAAFARIDDPDVRKECLALVERYSDA
;
A
#
# COMPACT_ATOMS: atom_id res chain seq x y z
N MET A 1 17.60 2.36 38.41
CA MET A 1 18.27 1.58 37.36
C MET A 1 17.39 1.63 36.12
N THR A 2 17.76 2.40 35.12
CA THR A 2 17.16 2.32 33.79
C THR A 2 18.29 2.57 32.81
N ASP A 3 18.73 1.48 32.21
CA ASP A 3 19.72 1.42 31.15
C ASP A 3 19.19 2.19 29.94
N ALA A 4 19.77 3.35 29.67
CA ALA A 4 19.50 4.11 28.46
C ALA A 4 20.29 3.43 27.33
N GLY A 5 19.65 2.43 26.71
CA GLY A 5 20.19 1.72 25.56
C GLY A 5 20.72 2.71 24.52
N GLY A 6 22.02 2.61 24.23
CA GLY A 6 22.71 3.44 23.25
C GLY A 6 22.03 3.31 21.89
N PHE A 7 21.54 4.44 21.38
CA PHE A 7 21.04 4.51 20.01
C PHE A 7 22.26 4.55 19.08
N ASP A 8 22.75 3.37 18.69
CA ASP A 8 23.91 3.25 17.83
C ASP A 8 23.53 3.66 16.39
N PRO A 9 24.03 4.77 15.85
CA PRO A 9 23.72 5.22 14.48
C PRO A 9 24.20 4.21 13.42
N LYS A 10 25.11 3.31 13.80
CA LYS A 10 25.57 2.22 12.94
C LYS A 10 24.49 1.16 12.71
N ASP A 11 23.66 0.90 13.72
CA ASP A 11 22.58 -0.10 13.65
C ASP A 11 21.37 0.41 12.82
N SER A 12 21.14 1.73 12.83
CA SER A 12 20.13 2.37 11.99
C SER A 12 20.54 2.43 10.51
N ALA A 13 21.83 2.59 10.21
CA ALA A 13 22.35 2.50 8.85
C ALA A 13 22.20 1.09 8.26
N THR A 14 22.55 0.04 9.01
CA THR A 14 22.35 -1.36 8.58
C THR A 14 20.88 -1.71 8.35
N ARG A 15 19.98 -1.23 9.21
CA ARG A 15 18.52 -1.43 9.03
C ARG A 15 17.98 -0.69 7.81
N ALA A 16 18.51 0.49 7.49
CA ALA A 16 18.12 1.22 6.29
C ALA A 16 18.56 0.49 5.00
N ASP A 17 19.77 -0.07 5.00
CA ASP A 17 20.29 -0.86 3.89
C ASP A 17 19.53 -2.18 3.69
N GLU A 18 19.19 -2.86 4.78
CA GLU A 18 18.37 -4.08 4.73
C GLU A 18 16.96 -3.79 4.23
N ARG A 19 16.35 -2.69 4.70
CA ARG A 19 15.06 -2.22 4.21
C ARG A 19 15.09 -1.91 2.72
N GLU A 20 16.12 -1.24 2.21
CA GLU A 20 16.23 -0.93 0.79
C GLU A 20 16.36 -2.20 -0.07
N ARG A 21 17.12 -3.19 0.41
CA ARG A 21 17.22 -4.51 -0.25
C ARG A 21 15.88 -5.21 -0.34
N LEU A 22 15.12 -5.25 0.76
CA LEU A 22 13.80 -5.86 0.79
C LEU A 22 12.81 -5.14 -0.13
N LEU A 23 12.82 -3.81 -0.13
CA LEU A 23 11.98 -3.03 -1.04
C LEU A 23 12.34 -3.26 -2.51
N GLY A 24 13.63 -3.45 -2.83
CA GLY A 24 14.07 -3.85 -4.16
C GLY A 24 13.54 -5.22 -4.58
N GLN A 25 13.62 -6.22 -3.68
CA GLN A 25 13.08 -7.56 -3.96
C GLN A 25 11.56 -7.57 -4.19
N ILE A 26 10.82 -6.77 -3.40
CA ILE A 26 9.38 -6.60 -3.58
C ILE A 26 9.09 -5.88 -4.90
N ALA A 27 9.86 -4.84 -5.24
CA ALA A 27 9.71 -4.09 -6.48
C ALA A 27 9.92 -5.00 -7.71
N ASP A 28 10.96 -5.84 -7.69
CA ASP A 28 11.27 -6.80 -8.75
C ASP A 28 10.17 -7.87 -8.88
N ALA A 29 9.69 -8.42 -7.76
CA ALA A 29 8.62 -9.42 -7.76
C ALA A 29 7.29 -8.87 -8.30
N LEU A 30 7.01 -7.60 -8.05
CA LEU A 30 5.80 -6.91 -8.52
C LEU A 30 5.98 -6.26 -9.90
N ASN A 31 7.19 -6.30 -10.48
CA ASN A 31 7.55 -5.63 -11.72
C ASN A 31 7.21 -4.13 -11.73
N ILE A 32 7.49 -3.44 -10.62
CA ILE A 32 7.29 -2.00 -10.45
C ILE A 32 8.60 -1.32 -10.04
N PRO A 33 8.81 -0.03 -10.32
CA PRO A 33 10.01 0.68 -9.87
C PRO A 33 10.08 0.81 -8.35
N VAL A 34 11.24 0.54 -7.73
CA VAL A 34 11.45 0.69 -6.27
C VAL A 34 11.19 2.12 -5.75
N THR A 35 11.30 3.11 -6.64
CA THR A 35 10.96 4.53 -6.36
C THR A 35 9.49 4.71 -5.97
N THR A 36 8.61 3.75 -6.28
CA THR A 36 7.21 3.71 -5.84
C THR A 36 7.10 3.67 -4.31
N PHE A 37 8.04 3.03 -3.62
CA PHE A 37 8.08 2.96 -2.16
C PHE A 37 8.70 4.19 -1.49
N ARG A 38 9.38 5.06 -2.26
CA ARG A 38 10.07 6.25 -1.76
C ARG A 38 9.18 7.50 -1.70
N GLY A 39 7.88 7.28 -1.47
CA GLY A 39 6.79 8.25 -1.63
C GLY A 39 7.18 9.70 -1.37
N LYS A 40 7.20 10.51 -2.43
CA LYS A 40 6.92 11.94 -2.29
C LYS A 40 5.45 12.06 -1.88
N GLY A 41 5.24 12.31 -0.59
CA GLY A 41 4.01 12.67 0.09
C GLY A 41 2.71 12.60 -0.72
N SER A 42 1.93 11.55 -0.49
CA SER A 42 0.47 11.65 -0.52
C SER A 42 -0.08 11.57 0.91
N LEU A 43 0.41 12.46 1.77
CA LEU A 43 -0.31 12.84 3.00
C LEU A 43 -1.52 13.76 2.67
N VAL A 44 -1.74 14.08 1.39
CA VAL A 44 -2.92 14.84 0.91
C VAL A 44 -4.16 13.94 0.81
N ALA A 45 -4.02 12.62 0.90
CA ALA A 45 -5.13 11.67 0.81
C ALA A 45 -5.87 11.42 2.14
N LEU A 46 -5.59 12.18 3.20
CA LEU A 46 -6.30 12.03 4.49
C LEU A 46 -7.62 12.83 4.59
N GLY A 47 -8.01 13.59 3.55
CA GLY A 47 -9.24 14.39 3.59
C GLY A 47 -9.93 14.60 2.25
N ARG A 48 -9.46 13.97 1.17
CA ARG A 48 -10.12 14.02 -0.13
C ARG A 48 -10.72 12.66 -0.39
N GLY A 49 -12.06 12.58 -0.43
CA GLY A 49 -12.73 11.40 -0.93
C GLY A 49 -12.22 11.02 -2.33
N PRO A 50 -12.45 9.78 -2.76
CA PRO A 50 -11.92 9.28 -4.03
C PRO A 50 -12.26 10.24 -5.16
N ASN A 51 -11.27 10.56 -5.98
CA ASN A 51 -11.48 11.40 -7.15
C ASN A 51 -12.26 10.64 -8.24
N ALA A 52 -12.85 11.35 -9.18
CA ALA A 52 -13.69 10.73 -10.22
C ALA A 52 -12.93 9.68 -11.07
N SER A 53 -11.62 9.87 -11.28
CA SER A 53 -10.78 8.88 -11.97
C SER A 53 -10.56 7.61 -11.16
N GLU A 54 -10.44 7.69 -9.84
CA GLU A 54 -10.33 6.54 -8.93
C GLU A 54 -11.64 5.75 -8.90
N CYS A 55 -12.79 6.43 -8.82
CA CYS A 55 -14.10 5.78 -8.93
C CYS A 55 -14.27 5.08 -10.28
N ALA A 56 -13.88 5.73 -11.38
CA ALA A 56 -13.95 5.13 -12.71
C ALA A 56 -13.02 3.92 -12.85
N ALA A 57 -11.82 3.97 -12.28
CA ALA A 57 -10.88 2.85 -12.28
C ALA A 57 -11.42 1.65 -11.48
N LEU A 58 -12.03 1.89 -10.32
CA LEU A 58 -12.67 0.85 -9.50
C LEU A 58 -13.83 0.18 -10.25
N LEU A 59 -14.72 0.98 -10.85
CA LEU A 59 -15.84 0.46 -11.65
C LEU A 59 -15.35 -0.34 -12.87
N ALA A 60 -14.30 0.14 -13.55
CA ALA A 60 -13.71 -0.57 -14.68
C ALA A 60 -13.02 -1.88 -14.25
N ALA A 61 -12.37 -1.91 -13.09
CA ALA A 61 -11.77 -3.13 -12.55
C ALA A 61 -12.86 -4.15 -12.17
N PHE A 62 -13.92 -3.70 -11.52
CA PHE A 62 -15.06 -4.54 -11.16
C PHE A 62 -15.77 -5.13 -12.39
N ALA A 63 -15.95 -4.33 -13.46
CA ALA A 63 -16.56 -4.78 -14.71
C ALA A 63 -15.74 -5.85 -15.45
N ARG A 64 -14.42 -5.90 -15.25
CA ARG A 64 -13.52 -6.91 -15.85
C ARG A 64 -13.57 -8.28 -15.16
N ILE A 65 -14.23 -8.40 -14.01
CA ILE A 65 -14.38 -9.68 -13.33
C ILE A 65 -15.44 -10.48 -14.07
N ASP A 66 -15.00 -11.42 -14.92
CA ASP A 66 -15.90 -12.25 -15.74
C ASP A 66 -16.68 -13.29 -14.92
N ASP A 67 -16.17 -13.65 -13.73
CA ASP A 67 -16.81 -14.60 -12.82
C ASP A 67 -17.93 -13.91 -12.01
N PRO A 68 -19.20 -14.33 -12.17
CA PRO A 68 -20.33 -13.73 -11.47
C PRO A 68 -20.33 -13.98 -9.97
N ASP A 69 -19.72 -15.05 -9.47
CA ASP A 69 -19.69 -15.37 -8.06
C ASP A 69 -18.57 -14.60 -7.34
N VAL A 70 -17.41 -14.44 -7.98
CA VAL A 70 -16.34 -13.53 -7.51
C VAL A 70 -16.85 -12.09 -7.45
N ARG A 71 -17.65 -11.67 -8.44
CA ARG A 71 -18.25 -10.34 -8.48
C ARG A 71 -19.20 -10.09 -7.30
N LYS A 72 -20.01 -11.09 -6.91
CA LYS A 72 -20.89 -11.03 -5.73
C LYS A 72 -20.10 -10.98 -4.43
N GLU A 73 -19.02 -11.77 -4.33
CA GLU A 73 -18.17 -11.77 -3.13
C GLU A 73 -17.48 -10.42 -2.93
N CYS A 74 -16.98 -9.80 -4.01
CA CYS A 74 -16.44 -8.44 -3.97
C CYS A 74 -17.48 -7.42 -3.50
N LEU A 75 -18.74 -7.51 -3.95
CA LEU A 75 -19.82 -6.63 -3.48
C LEU A 75 -20.11 -6.84 -2.00
N ALA A 76 -20.23 -8.09 -1.54
CA ALA A 76 -20.49 -8.41 -0.15
C ALA A 76 -19.38 -7.91 0.79
N LEU A 77 -18.12 -7.96 0.33
CA LEU A 77 -16.98 -7.37 1.06
C LEU A 77 -17.13 -5.85 1.16
N VAL A 78 -17.42 -5.16 0.06
CA VAL A 78 -17.61 -3.70 0.07
C VAL A 78 -18.75 -3.32 1.02
N GLU A 79 -19.90 -3.98 0.94
CA GLU A 79 -21.04 -3.72 1.84
C GLU A 79 -20.66 -3.90 3.32
N ARG A 80 -19.96 -4.99 3.66
CA ARG A 80 -19.53 -5.27 5.04
C ARG A 80 -18.60 -4.19 5.61
N TYR A 81 -17.77 -3.57 4.77
CA TYR A 81 -16.81 -2.54 5.20
C TYR A 81 -17.29 -1.10 4.99
N SER A 82 -18.45 -0.90 4.36
CA SER A 82 -19.03 0.44 4.12
C SER A 82 -19.90 0.95 5.28
N ASP A 83 -20.31 0.06 6.18
CA ASP A 83 -21.23 0.35 7.31
C ASP A 83 -20.47 0.83 8.57
N ALA A 84 -19.61 1.83 8.41
CA ALA A 84 -18.82 2.46 9.48
C ALA A 84 -19.25 3.89 9.78
#